data_AF-A0A948QX70-F1
#
_entry.id   AF-A0A948QX70-F1
#
_cell.length_a   1.000
_cell.length_b   1.000
_cell.length_c   1.000
_cell.angle_alpha   90.00
_cell.angle_beta   90.00
_cell.angle_gamma   90.00
#
_symmetry.space_group_name_H-M   'P 1'
#
loop_
_entity.id
_entity.type
_entity.pdbx_description
1 polymer ?
#
loop_
_entity_poly.entity_id
_entity_poly.type
_entity_poly.pdbx_seq_one_letter_code
_entity_poly.pdbx_strand_id
1 'polypeptide(L)'
;MKGYLIHKDLKLRILNIIRNTGPSTKQAIASKLGINIMTITNLVNKLFKEYKILVVSGVDESTGGRKPKLYQINKKFGYVIGLDIGGKNIRVIVTDILGNIVSSLR
;
A
#
# COMPACT_ATOMS: atom_id res chain seq x y z
N MET A 1 -17.95 16.51 8.07
CA MET A 1 -18.13 15.14 7.50
C MET A 1 -17.52 14.97 6.10
N LYS A 2 -17.71 15.90 5.14
CA LYS A 2 -17.12 15.82 3.77
C LYS A 2 -15.59 15.65 3.71
N GLY A 3 -14.82 16.39 4.51
CA GLY A 3 -13.35 16.30 4.50
C GLY A 3 -12.80 14.92 4.89
N TYR A 4 -13.43 14.24 5.84
CA TYR A 4 -13.01 12.90 6.30
C TYR A 4 -13.16 11.83 5.20
N LEU A 5 -14.27 11.88 4.46
CA LEU A 5 -14.55 10.95 3.36
C LEU A 5 -13.54 11.11 2.22
N ILE A 6 -13.18 12.35 1.86
CA ILE A 6 -12.16 12.65 0.84
C ILE A 6 -10.80 12.07 1.27
N HIS A 7 -10.41 12.24 2.54
CA HIS A 7 -9.14 11.68 3.02
C HIS A 7 -9.13 10.15 3.10
N LYS A 8 -10.27 9.51 3.39
CA LYS A 8 -10.39 8.05 3.38
C LYS A 8 -10.22 7.50 1.97
N ASP A 9 -10.90 8.09 0.99
CA ASP A 9 -10.76 7.74 -0.44
C ASP A 9 -9.31 7.95 -0.92
N LEU A 10 -8.70 9.07 -0.56
CA LEU A 10 -7.35 9.40 -1.00
C LEU A 10 -6.29 8.42 -0.46
N LYS A 11 -6.43 7.94 0.79
CA LYS A 11 -5.54 6.88 1.34
C LYS A 11 -5.62 5.60 0.50
N LEU A 12 -6.83 5.17 0.11
CA LEU A 12 -7.01 3.99 -0.72
C LEU A 12 -6.38 4.17 -2.10
N ARG A 13 -6.55 5.35 -2.71
CA ARG A 13 -5.89 5.69 -3.99
C ARG A 13 -4.37 5.66 -3.89
N ILE A 14 -3.78 6.16 -2.81
CA ILE A 14 -2.33 6.07 -2.55
C ILE A 14 -1.89 4.61 -2.46
N LEU A 15 -2.59 3.78 -1.69
CA LEU A 15 -2.26 2.36 -1.53
C LEU A 15 -2.38 1.61 -2.87
N ASN A 16 -3.41 1.90 -3.67
CA ASN A 16 -3.59 1.30 -4.99
C ASN A 16 -2.46 1.68 -5.97
N ILE A 17 -1.98 2.93 -5.93
CA ILE A 17 -0.81 3.31 -6.73
C ILE A 17 0.39 2.46 -6.34
N ILE A 18 0.74 2.43 -5.05
CA ILE A 18 1.92 1.69 -4.58
C ILE A 18 1.80 0.19 -4.88
N ARG A 19 0.59 -0.37 -4.76
CA ARG A 19 0.32 -1.77 -5.11
C ARG A 19 0.56 -2.06 -6.59
N ASN A 20 0.07 -1.18 -7.48
CA ASN A 20 0.05 -1.44 -8.92
C ASN A 20 1.33 -1.02 -9.64
N THR A 21 2.07 -0.03 -9.11
CA THR A 21 3.33 0.44 -9.71
C THR A 21 4.57 0.04 -8.93
N GLY A 22 4.40 -0.58 -7.76
CA GLY A 22 5.50 -0.90 -6.86
C GLY A 22 5.96 0.31 -6.01
N PRO A 23 7.15 0.20 -5.39
CA PRO A 23 7.67 1.23 -4.49
C PRO A 23 7.65 2.63 -5.10
N SER A 24 7.14 3.61 -4.37
CA SER A 24 6.91 4.95 -4.91
C SER A 24 7.38 6.05 -3.95
N THR A 25 7.88 7.16 -4.50
CA THR A 25 8.18 8.37 -3.72
C THR A 25 6.91 9.18 -3.46
N LYS A 26 6.92 10.05 -2.45
CA LYS A 26 5.80 10.96 -2.17
C LYS A 26 5.53 11.90 -3.35
N GLN A 27 6.59 12.34 -4.02
CA GLN A 27 6.54 13.18 -5.22
C GLN A 27 5.84 12.44 -6.36
N ALA A 28 6.25 11.21 -6.66
CA ALA A 28 5.62 10.42 -7.72
C ALA A 28 4.12 10.19 -7.46
N ILE A 29 3.76 9.89 -6.21
CA ILE A 29 2.35 9.72 -5.80
C ILE A 29 1.56 11.03 -5.99
N ALA A 30 2.13 12.17 -5.59
CA ALA A 30 1.50 13.49 -5.75
C ALA A 30 1.26 13.85 -7.21
N SER A 31 2.29 13.69 -8.06
CA SER A 31 2.20 13.93 -9.49
C SER A 31 1.14 13.03 -10.15
N LYS A 32 1.14 11.73 -9.83
CA LYS A 32 0.19 10.78 -10.43
C LYS A 32 -1.26 11.02 -10.01
N LEU A 33 -1.50 11.54 -8.81
CA LEU A 33 -2.84 11.84 -8.32
C LEU A 33 -3.31 13.28 -8.65
N GLY A 34 -2.41 14.15 -9.10
CA GLY A 34 -2.70 15.58 -9.29
C GLY A 34 -3.00 16.30 -7.97
N ILE A 35 -2.44 15.84 -6.85
CA ILE A 35 -2.71 16.37 -5.50
C ILE A 35 -1.46 17.05 -4.94
N ASN A 36 -1.65 18.11 -4.17
CA ASN A 36 -0.56 18.83 -3.49
C ASN A 36 0.32 17.87 -2.66
N ILE A 37 1.65 18.02 -2.81
CA ILE A 37 2.67 17.23 -2.14
C ILE A 37 2.55 17.24 -0.61
N MET A 38 2.09 18.33 0.00
CA MET A 38 1.89 18.44 1.44
C MET A 38 0.80 17.49 1.94
N THR A 39 -0.33 17.42 1.22
CA THR A 39 -1.43 16.49 1.53
C THR A 39 -0.97 15.04 1.41
N ILE A 40 -0.26 14.70 0.32
CA ILE A 40 0.30 13.36 0.12
C ILE A 40 1.34 13.03 1.19
N THR A 41 2.22 13.97 1.54
CA THR A 41 3.22 13.79 2.58
C THR A 41 2.58 13.45 3.92
N ASN A 42 1.53 14.17 4.30
CA ASN A 42 0.79 13.91 5.54
C ASN A 42 0.14 12.52 5.53
N LEU A 43 -0.53 12.14 4.44
CA LEU A 43 -1.20 10.84 4.35
C LEU A 43 -0.22 9.67 4.28
N VAL A 44 0.85 9.77 3.49
CA VAL A 44 1.89 8.74 3.43
C VAL A 44 2.58 8.61 4.79
N ASN A 45 2.85 9.71 5.49
CA ASN A 45 3.41 9.66 6.84
C ASN A 45 2.47 8.95 7.83
N LYS A 46 1.16 9.15 7.74
CA LYS A 46 0.19 8.39 8.56
C LYS A 46 0.22 6.89 8.22
N LEU A 47 0.16 6.54 6.93
CA LEU A 47 0.23 5.15 6.47
C LEU A 47 1.54 4.45 6.88
N PHE A 48 2.67 5.18 6.91
CA PHE A 48 3.99 4.67 7.31
C PHE A 48 4.20 4.63 8.83
N LYS A 49 4.01 5.76 9.52
CA LYS A 49 4.39 5.91 10.93
C LYS A 49 3.30 5.45 11.90
N GLU A 50 2.05 5.76 11.60
CA GLU A 50 0.91 5.50 12.49
C GLU A 50 0.34 4.11 12.20
N TYR A 51 -0.09 3.86 10.97
CA TYR A 51 -0.75 2.59 10.62
C TYR A 51 0.20 1.45 10.26
N LYS A 52 1.49 1.72 10.01
CA LYS A 52 2.50 0.70 9.63
C LYS A 52 2.16 -0.14 8.39
N ILE A 53 1.25 0.36 7.55
CA ILE A 53 0.84 -0.28 6.27
C ILE A 53 1.95 -0.12 5.23
N LEU A 54 2.73 0.96 5.32
CA LEU A 54 3.88 1.19 4.44
C LEU A 54 5.20 0.95 5.17
N VAL A 55 6.23 0.56 4.43
CA VAL A 55 7.64 0.54 4.85
C VAL A 55 8.51 1.26 3.82
N VAL A 56 9.72 1.67 4.25
CA VAL A 56 10.73 2.18 3.33
C VAL A 56 11.46 1.00 2.70
N SER A 57 11.51 0.96 1.38
CA SER A 57 12.18 -0.12 0.63
C SER A 57 13.50 0.29 0.00
N GLY A 58 13.85 1.57 0.06
CA GLY A 58 15.09 2.11 -0.49
C GLY A 58 15.03 3.62 -0.69
N VAL A 59 15.95 4.10 -1.50
CA VAL A 59 16.00 5.47 -1.99
C VAL A 59 15.97 5.45 -3.51
N ASP A 60 15.35 6.47 -4.09
CA ASP A 60 15.28 6.64 -5.54
C ASP A 60 16.68 6.95 -6.12
N GLU A 61 16.93 6.59 -7.37
CA GLU A 61 18.25 6.66 -8.02
C GLU A 61 18.66 8.09 -8.44
N SER A 62 17.90 9.12 -8.06
CA SER A 62 18.14 10.51 -8.46
C SER A 62 19.60 10.95 -8.25
N THR A 63 20.18 11.57 -9.29
CA THR A 63 21.60 11.93 -9.40
C THR A 63 22.00 13.22 -8.66
N GLY A 64 21.06 13.93 -8.02
CA GLY A 64 21.33 15.15 -7.26
C GLY A 64 20.48 15.31 -5.99
N GLY A 65 20.97 16.08 -5.02
CA GLY A 65 20.28 16.40 -3.77
C GLY A 65 20.08 15.21 -2.81
N ARG A 66 19.19 15.38 -1.82
CA ARG A 66 18.83 14.30 -0.88
C ARG A 66 17.90 13.32 -1.59
N LYS A 67 18.39 12.10 -1.85
CA LYS A 67 17.62 11.04 -2.50
C LYS A 67 16.28 10.79 -1.79
N PRO A 68 15.13 10.85 -2.50
CA PRO A 68 13.83 10.64 -1.90
C PRO A 68 13.64 9.17 -1.52
N LYS A 69 12.91 8.92 -0.42
CA LYS A 69 12.61 7.56 0.05
C LYS A 69 11.54 6.90 -0.82
N LEU A 70 11.74 5.63 -1.15
CA LEU A 70 10.74 4.77 -1.77
C LEU A 70 9.89 4.10 -0.68
N TYR A 71 8.58 4.19 -0.82
CA TYR A 71 7.61 3.56 0.08
C TYR A 71 6.90 2.42 -0.63
N GLN A 72 6.82 1.27 0.04
CA GLN A 72 6.08 0.11 -0.45
C GLN A 72 5.11 -0.40 0.61
N ILE A 73 4.13 -1.21 0.18
CA ILE A 73 3.24 -1.91 1.09
C ILE A 73 4.04 -2.93 1.93
N ASN A 74 3.79 -2.91 3.23
CA ASN A 74 4.37 -3.86 4.16
C ASN A 74 3.70 -5.22 3.99
N LYS A 75 4.34 -6.16 3.27
CA LYS A 75 3.82 -7.52 3.11
C LYS A 75 3.55 -8.26 4.42
N LYS A 76 4.21 -7.86 5.52
CA LYS A 76 4.01 -8.42 6.87
C LYS A 76 2.92 -7.70 7.67
N PHE A 77 2.19 -6.76 7.07
CA PHE A 77 1.14 -6.00 7.75
C PHE A 77 -0.02 -6.89 8.22
N GLY A 78 -0.34 -7.92 7.44
CA GLY A 78 -1.39 -8.87 7.79
C GLY A 78 -1.50 -9.99 6.76
N TYR A 79 -2.36 -10.95 7.06
CA TYR A 79 -2.69 -12.06 6.19
C TYR A 79 -4.18 -12.03 5.86
N VAL A 80 -4.53 -12.56 4.69
CA VAL A 80 -5.90 -12.73 4.23
C VAL A 80 -6.17 -14.23 4.08
N ILE A 81 -7.31 -14.69 4.60
CA ILE A 81 -7.76 -16.06 4.41
C ILE A 81 -8.89 -16.05 3.39
N GLY A 82 -8.71 -16.78 2.28
CA GLY A 82 -9.75 -17.04 1.30
C GLY A 82 -10.33 -18.43 1.50
N LEU A 83 -11.65 -18.53 1.50
CA LEU A 83 -12.39 -19.80 1.60
C LEU A 83 -13.24 -19.98 0.36
N ASP A 84 -13.15 -21.15 -0.25
CA ASP A 84 -14.00 -21.58 -1.36
C ASP A 84 -14.67 -22.90 -0.93
N ILE A 85 -15.96 -22.80 -0.63
CA ILE A 85 -16.76 -23.87 -0.03
C ILE A 85 -17.64 -24.46 -1.13
N GLY A 86 -17.28 -25.67 -1.58
CA GLY A 86 -18.08 -26.47 -2.49
C GLY A 86 -18.97 -27.46 -1.74
N GLY A 87 -19.79 -28.21 -2.48
CA GLY A 87 -20.72 -29.18 -1.87
C GLY A 87 -20.06 -30.38 -1.17
N LYS A 88 -18.80 -30.71 -1.51
CA LYS A 88 -18.06 -31.85 -0.93
C LYS A 88 -16.65 -31.51 -0.46
N ASN A 89 -16.18 -30.28 -0.70
CA ASN A 89 -14.81 -29.87 -0.42
C ASN A 89 -14.74 -28.42 0.03
N ILE A 90 -13.69 -28.11 0.80
CA ILE A 90 -13.36 -26.75 1.23
C ILE A 90 -11.92 -26.49 0.81
N ARG A 91 -11.74 -25.47 -0.01
CA ARG A 91 -10.42 -24.95 -0.36
C ARG A 91 -10.14 -23.71 0.49
N VAL A 92 -8.98 -23.70 1.14
CA VAL A 92 -8.52 -22.60 1.98
C VAL A 92 -7.22 -22.08 1.40
N ILE A 93 -7.08 -20.76 1.32
CA ILE A 93 -5.82 -20.10 0.97
C ILE A 93 -5.49 -19.06 2.02
N VAL A 94 -4.21 -18.99 2.38
CA VAL A 94 -3.66 -17.90 3.20
C VAL A 94 -2.73 -17.11 2.29
N THR A 95 -2.97 -15.81 2.18
CA THR A 95 -2.10 -14.89 1.43
C THR A 95 -1.61 -13.78 2.33
N ASP A 96 -0.51 -13.12 1.94
CA ASP A 96 -0.24 -11.79 2.45
C ASP A 96 -1.21 -10.76 1.83
N ILE A 97 -1.15 -9.50 2.28
CA ILE A 97 -2.01 -8.43 1.77
C ILE A 97 -1.75 -8.03 0.30
N LEU A 98 -0.67 -8.52 -0.31
CA LEU A 98 -0.38 -8.34 -1.73
C LEU A 98 -0.91 -9.49 -2.58
N GLY A 99 -1.44 -10.54 -1.95
CA GLY A 99 -1.98 -11.73 -2.61
C GLY A 99 -0.95 -12.82 -2.85
N ASN A 100 0.27 -12.70 -2.29
CA ASN A 100 1.24 -13.79 -2.38
C ASN A 100 0.79 -14.95 -1.50
N ILE A 101 0.74 -16.16 -2.06
CA ILE A 101 0.31 -17.36 -1.33
C ILE A 101 1.35 -17.69 -0.26
N VAL A 102 0.88 -17.77 0.98
CA VAL A 102 1.65 -18.21 2.15
C VAL A 102 1.39 -19.69 2.42
N SER A 103 0.14 -20.13 2.29
CA SER A 103 -0.26 -21.53 2.45
C SER A 103 -1.58 -21.80 1.73
N SER A 104 -1.85 -23.07 1.42
CA SER A 104 -3.14 -23.50 0.86
C SER A 104 -3.50 -24.91 1.30
N LEU A 105 -4.79 -25.14 1.56
CA LEU A 105 -5.43 -26.43 1.81
C LEU A 105 -6.50 -26.66 0.72
N ARG A 106 -6.63 -27.89 0.23
CA ARG A 106 -7.63 -28.25 -0.79
C ARG A 106 -8.47 -29.43 -0.36
#